data_AF-A0A9P1CYI4-F1
#
_entry.id   AF-A0A9P1CYI4-F1
#
_cell.length_a   1.000
_cell.length_b   1.000
_cell.length_c   1.000
_cell.angle_alpha   90.00
_cell.angle_beta   90.00
_cell.angle_gamma   90.00
#
_symmetry.space_group_name_H-M   'P 1'
#
loop_
_entity.id
_entity.type
_entity.pdbx_description
1 polymer ?
#
loop_
_entity_poly.entity_id
_entity_poly.type
_entity_poly.pdbx_seq_one_letter_code
_entity_poly.pdbx_strand_id
1 'polypeptide(L)'
;MAPGCRSPLALRLAAVCVVTTLGSWISTSFVVGHPPAPNCRNCRSVARGAEGEVALEAPPSDAEISQETSLDPRPVRKFRPKREIRGTLCYARRELNEEAERLRPFIEPLLYEKRLSLKEITFVLNRMGQKLRPLLYKPRVGLPVFTEHKVRRLMRRAKNSRGIRINRYVRPQKLPANAPGAPYPKPMKDVYAEVPSETQGH
;
A
#
# COMPACT_ATOMS: atom_id res chain seq x y z
N MET A 1 14.73 32.86 -52.45
CA MET A 1 14.33 32.33 -53.76
C MET A 1 15.58 32.01 -54.56
N ALA A 2 15.90 30.71 -54.69
CA ALA A 2 16.63 30.07 -55.78
C ALA A 2 16.57 28.54 -55.51
N PRO A 3 16.55 27.68 -56.55
CA PRO A 3 15.86 26.38 -56.54
C PRO A 3 16.81 25.17 -56.70
N GLY A 4 16.29 23.96 -56.52
CA GLY A 4 16.96 22.69 -56.87
C GLY A 4 16.28 21.49 -56.20
N CYS A 5 15.17 20.95 -56.71
CA CYS A 5 15.03 19.94 -57.76
C CYS A 5 15.83 18.62 -57.57
N ARG A 6 15.07 17.56 -57.22
CA ARG A 6 15.05 16.19 -57.82
C ARG A 6 16.33 15.34 -57.69
N SER A 7 16.34 14.05 -57.37
CA SER A 7 15.36 12.99 -57.03
C SER A 7 16.19 11.70 -56.72
N PRO A 8 15.74 10.45 -56.90
CA PRO A 8 15.50 9.48 -55.83
C PRO A 8 16.43 8.24 -55.90
N LEU A 9 16.06 7.18 -55.18
CA LEU A 9 16.49 5.77 -55.31
C LEU A 9 17.59 5.31 -54.33
N ALA A 10 17.18 4.55 -53.31
CA ALA A 10 17.81 3.28 -52.98
C ALA A 10 16.87 2.44 -52.11
N LEU A 11 16.03 1.66 -52.81
CA LEU A 11 15.56 0.36 -52.33
C LEU A 11 16.73 -0.40 -51.71
N ARG A 12 16.60 -0.87 -50.46
CA ARG A 12 17.06 -2.21 -50.05
C ARG A 12 16.16 -2.77 -48.95
N LEU A 13 15.17 -3.54 -49.41
CA LEU A 13 14.59 -4.67 -48.69
C LEU A 13 15.72 -5.64 -48.34
N ALA A 14 15.90 -5.92 -47.05
CA ALA A 14 16.61 -7.10 -46.58
C ALA A 14 15.77 -7.75 -45.50
N ALA A 15 15.01 -8.75 -45.91
CA ALA A 15 14.38 -9.73 -45.05
C ALA A 15 15.45 -10.60 -44.41
N VAL A 16 15.38 -10.79 -43.09
CA VAL A 16 15.90 -12.01 -42.46
C VAL A 16 14.91 -12.42 -41.37
N CYS A 17 14.08 -13.39 -41.73
CA CYS A 17 13.31 -14.22 -40.81
C CYS A 17 14.28 -15.02 -39.93
N VAL A 18 14.20 -14.87 -38.61
CA VAL A 18 14.86 -15.78 -37.68
C VAL A 18 13.82 -16.40 -36.76
N VAL A 19 13.50 -17.64 -37.13
CA VAL A 19 13.29 -18.82 -36.27
C VAL A 19 12.21 -18.72 -35.20
N THR A 20 11.07 -19.30 -35.56
CA THR A 20 10.13 -20.01 -34.70
C THR A 20 10.85 -21.07 -33.85
N THR A 21 10.78 -20.96 -32.53
CA THR A 21 10.92 -22.12 -31.64
C THR A 21 9.58 -22.41 -30.97
N LEU A 22 9.07 -23.56 -31.38
CA LEU A 22 7.94 -24.29 -30.84
C LEU A 22 8.22 -24.63 -29.36
N GLY A 23 7.50 -23.99 -28.46
CA GLY A 23 7.37 -24.38 -27.06
C GLY A 23 6.04 -25.09 -26.83
N SER A 24 6.06 -26.40 -27.01
CA SER A 24 4.95 -27.33 -26.87
C SER A 24 4.44 -27.40 -25.41
N TRP A 25 3.12 -27.26 -25.28
CA TRP A 25 2.22 -28.09 -24.47
C TRP A 25 2.50 -28.24 -22.97
N ILE A 26 1.74 -27.47 -22.18
CA ILE A 26 1.06 -28.01 -21.00
C ILE A 26 -0.35 -27.42 -20.95
N SER A 27 -1.30 -28.10 -21.60
CA SER A 27 -2.73 -28.00 -21.26
C SER A 27 -2.91 -28.62 -19.87
N THR A 28 -3.03 -27.78 -18.84
CA THR A 28 -3.70 -28.20 -17.61
C THR A 28 -5.15 -27.75 -17.70
N SER A 29 -6.00 -28.63 -18.20
CA SER A 29 -7.44 -28.57 -18.00
C SER A 29 -7.75 -28.79 -16.52
N PHE A 30 -7.64 -27.73 -15.73
CA PHE A 30 -8.31 -27.72 -14.43
C PHE A 30 -9.80 -27.57 -14.70
N VAL A 31 -10.49 -28.72 -14.68
CA VAL A 31 -11.90 -28.81 -14.31
C VAL A 31 -12.03 -28.17 -12.93
N VAL A 32 -12.36 -26.88 -12.91
CA VAL A 32 -12.75 -26.19 -11.67
C VAL A 32 -14.17 -26.66 -11.36
N GLY A 33 -14.25 -27.85 -10.78
CA GLY A 33 -15.42 -28.22 -9.99
C GLY A 33 -15.59 -27.16 -8.91
N HIS A 34 -16.72 -26.47 -8.92
CA HIS A 34 -17.09 -25.61 -7.81
C HIS A 34 -17.11 -26.47 -6.53
N PRO A 35 -16.28 -26.18 -5.52
CA PRO A 35 -16.52 -26.77 -4.22
C PRO A 35 -17.89 -26.27 -3.73
N PRO A 36 -18.79 -27.15 -3.25
CA PRO A 36 -20.03 -26.69 -2.65
C PRO A 36 -19.67 -25.76 -1.48
N ALA A 37 -20.37 -24.63 -1.42
CA ALA A 37 -20.18 -23.65 -0.36
C ALA A 37 -20.22 -24.34 1.02
N PRO A 38 -19.30 -24.02 1.95
CA PRO A 38 -19.38 -24.54 3.30
C PRO A 38 -20.69 -24.04 3.92
N ASN A 39 -21.57 -25.00 4.22
CA ASN A 39 -22.79 -24.81 4.97
C ASN A 39 -22.40 -24.29 6.36
N CYS A 40 -22.49 -22.98 6.58
CA CYS A 40 -22.36 -22.37 7.90
C CYS A 40 -23.64 -22.64 8.72
N ARG A 41 -23.91 -23.92 9.01
CA ARG A 41 -24.78 -24.37 10.09
C ARG A 41 -23.89 -25.07 11.09
N ASN A 42 -23.37 -24.32 12.06
CA ASN A 42 -22.97 -24.80 13.38
C ASN A 42 -22.45 -23.63 14.21
N CYS A 43 -23.38 -22.84 14.73
CA CYS A 43 -23.17 -22.08 15.97
C CYS A 43 -24.30 -22.49 16.92
N ARG A 44 -24.22 -23.72 17.45
CA ARG A 44 -25.01 -24.13 18.61
C ARG A 44 -24.10 -24.96 19.51
N SER A 45 -24.27 -24.72 20.81
CA SER A 45 -23.67 -25.38 21.97
C SER A 45 -22.23 -25.04 22.33
N VAL A 46 -22.04 -23.90 23.03
CA VAL A 46 -21.26 -23.85 24.27
C VAL A 46 -21.89 -22.79 25.18
N ALA A 47 -22.61 -23.22 26.22
CA ALA A 47 -22.77 -22.58 27.54
C ALA A 47 -23.95 -23.23 28.27
N ARG A 48 -23.74 -24.46 28.76
CA ARG A 48 -24.43 -24.93 29.96
C ARG A 48 -23.38 -24.91 31.06
N GLY A 49 -23.53 -23.99 32.01
CA GLY A 49 -22.65 -23.88 33.16
C GLY A 49 -22.96 -22.61 33.95
N ALA A 50 -23.33 -22.82 35.21
CA ALA A 50 -23.62 -21.84 36.26
C ALA A 50 -25.01 -21.19 36.20
N GLU A 51 -25.95 -21.89 36.82
CA GLU A 51 -27.09 -21.29 37.52
C GLU A 51 -26.54 -20.28 38.54
N GLY A 52 -26.72 -19.00 38.22
CA GLY A 52 -26.53 -17.87 39.10
C GLY A 52 -27.66 -16.92 38.78
N GLU A 53 -28.52 -16.70 39.77
CA GLU A 53 -29.68 -15.83 39.73
C GLU A 53 -29.23 -14.39 39.41
N VAL A 54 -29.24 -14.02 38.13
CA VAL A 54 -28.99 -12.66 37.67
C VAL A 54 -30.32 -12.11 37.20
N ALA A 55 -30.78 -11.06 37.88
CA ALA A 55 -31.97 -10.31 37.53
C ALA A 55 -32.00 -10.06 36.01
N LEU A 56 -33.03 -10.58 35.36
CA LEU A 56 -33.31 -10.37 33.94
C LEU A 56 -33.69 -8.90 33.73
N GLU A 57 -32.69 -8.02 33.60
CA GLU A 57 -32.89 -6.74 32.94
C GLU A 57 -33.31 -7.01 31.50
N ALA A 58 -34.40 -6.37 31.07
CA ALA A 58 -34.92 -6.49 29.72
C ALA A 58 -33.80 -6.20 28.70
N PRO A 59 -33.76 -6.91 27.55
CA PRO A 59 -32.80 -6.59 26.51
C PRO A 59 -32.93 -5.09 26.17
N PRO A 60 -31.81 -4.36 26.05
CA PRO A 60 -31.84 -2.93 25.78
C PRO A 60 -32.67 -2.67 24.53
N SER A 61 -33.48 -1.62 24.59
CA SER A 61 -34.38 -1.21 23.51
C SER A 61 -33.58 -0.96 22.23
N ASP A 62 -34.10 -1.39 21.07
CA ASP A 62 -33.47 -1.15 19.75
C ASP A 62 -33.18 0.35 19.50
N ALA A 63 -33.88 1.26 20.20
CA ALA A 63 -33.63 2.69 20.16
C ALA A 63 -32.28 3.08 20.81
N GLU A 64 -31.84 2.39 21.86
CA GLU A 64 -30.57 2.62 22.57
C GLU A 64 -29.38 2.08 21.77
N ILE A 65 -29.55 0.92 21.13
CA ILE A 65 -28.53 0.31 20.26
C ILE A 65 -28.22 1.22 19.06
N SER A 66 -29.22 1.90 18.51
CA SER A 66 -29.03 2.83 17.40
C SER A 66 -28.20 4.08 17.77
N GLN A 67 -28.17 4.46 19.05
CA GLN A 67 -27.37 5.58 19.55
C GLN A 67 -25.91 5.16 19.83
N GLU A 68 -25.66 3.95 20.34
CA GLU A 68 -24.30 3.42 20.56
C GLU A 68 -23.57 3.06 19.26
N THR A 69 -24.30 2.69 18.19
CA THR A 69 -23.70 2.37 16.89
C THR A 69 -23.07 3.60 16.20
N SER A 70 -23.27 4.80 16.76
CA SER A 70 -22.66 6.06 16.28
C SER A 70 -21.13 6.15 16.49
N LEU A 71 -20.53 5.19 17.19
CA LEU A 71 -19.09 5.15 17.49
C LEU A 71 -18.20 4.62 16.35
N ASP A 72 -18.75 4.21 15.19
CA ASP A 72 -17.89 3.98 14.03
C ASP A 72 -17.39 5.37 13.58
N PRO A 73 -16.08 5.69 13.62
CA PRO A 73 -15.55 7.02 13.24
C PRO A 73 -15.72 7.35 11.75
N ARG A 74 -16.58 6.60 11.05
CA ARG A 74 -16.83 6.67 9.63
C ARG A 74 -17.96 7.66 9.39
N PRO A 75 -17.73 8.74 8.62
CA PRO A 75 -18.79 9.68 8.29
C PRO A 75 -19.89 8.96 7.51
N VAL A 76 -21.15 9.11 7.95
CA VAL A 76 -22.34 8.57 7.28
C VAL A 76 -22.48 9.28 5.93
N ARG A 77 -22.36 8.53 4.83
CA ARG A 77 -22.33 9.07 3.46
C ARG A 77 -23.60 8.73 2.69
N LYS A 78 -24.00 9.64 1.79
CA LYS A 78 -25.09 9.41 0.83
C LYS A 78 -24.75 8.25 -0.12
N PHE A 79 -25.62 7.26 -0.20
CA PHE A 79 -25.50 6.06 -1.03
C PHE A 79 -25.38 6.43 -2.52
N ARG A 80 -24.34 5.94 -3.19
CA ARG A 80 -24.15 6.08 -4.65
C ARG A 80 -24.10 4.69 -5.30
N PRO A 81 -25.16 4.24 -5.99
CA PRO A 81 -25.35 2.84 -6.38
C PRO A 81 -24.15 2.24 -7.13
N LYS A 82 -23.66 2.89 -8.19
CA LYS A 82 -22.53 2.38 -9.00
C LYS A 82 -21.17 2.33 -8.27
N ARG A 83 -21.02 3.06 -7.16
CA ARG A 83 -19.76 3.14 -6.40
C ARG A 83 -19.76 2.24 -5.16
N GLU A 84 -20.89 1.63 -4.85
CA GLU A 84 -21.11 0.88 -3.60
C GLU A 84 -21.29 -0.62 -3.83
N ILE A 85 -21.43 -1.04 -5.09
CA ILE A 85 -21.40 -2.45 -5.45
C ILE A 85 -20.00 -3.02 -5.17
N ARG A 86 -19.92 -3.86 -4.14
CA ARG A 86 -18.71 -4.59 -3.76
C ARG A 86 -18.20 -5.43 -4.93
N GLY A 87 -16.88 -5.55 -5.05
CA GLY A 87 -16.22 -6.29 -6.13
C GLY A 87 -15.95 -5.47 -7.40
N THR A 88 -16.56 -4.30 -7.56
CA THR A 88 -16.27 -3.41 -8.68
C THR A 88 -14.95 -2.64 -8.51
N LEU A 89 -14.29 -2.28 -9.62
CA LEU A 89 -13.09 -1.42 -9.59
C LEU A 89 -13.40 -0.04 -8.99
N CYS A 90 -14.61 0.48 -9.19
CA CYS A 90 -15.06 1.74 -8.62
C CYS A 90 -15.07 1.69 -7.09
N TYR A 91 -15.59 0.60 -6.53
CA TYR A 91 -15.61 0.35 -5.10
C TYR A 91 -14.18 0.23 -4.53
N ALA A 92 -13.30 -0.56 -5.15
CA ALA A 92 -11.91 -0.69 -4.71
C ALA A 92 -11.13 0.64 -4.78
N ARG A 93 -11.37 1.46 -5.80
CA ARG A 93 -10.77 2.80 -5.92
C ARG A 93 -11.25 3.73 -4.82
N ARG A 94 -12.54 3.69 -4.48
CA ARG A 94 -13.13 4.45 -3.38
C ARG A 94 -12.52 4.05 -2.04
N GLU A 95 -12.49 2.75 -1.73
CA GLU A 95 -11.90 2.24 -0.48
C GLU A 95 -10.45 2.74 -0.31
N LEU A 96 -9.64 2.68 -1.37
CA LEU A 96 -8.25 3.16 -1.33
C LEU A 96 -8.13 4.68 -1.13
N ASN A 97 -9.07 5.49 -1.63
CA ASN A 97 -9.06 6.93 -1.41
C ASN A 97 -9.41 7.25 0.04
N GLU A 98 -10.43 6.58 0.59
CA GLU A 98 -10.85 6.73 1.98
C GLU A 98 -9.77 6.22 2.96
N GLU A 99 -9.10 5.09 2.66
CA GLU A 99 -7.92 4.65 3.44
C GLU A 99 -6.80 5.69 3.40
N ALA A 100 -6.57 6.33 2.25
CA ALA A 100 -5.53 7.35 2.11
C ALA A 100 -5.84 8.61 2.93
N GLU A 101 -7.12 9.00 3.04
CA GLU A 101 -7.59 10.10 3.89
C GLU A 101 -7.37 9.77 5.37
N ARG A 102 -7.75 8.57 5.82
CA ARG A 102 -7.58 8.14 7.23
C ARG A 102 -6.13 8.03 7.67
N LEU A 103 -5.26 7.54 6.78
CA LEU A 103 -3.85 7.35 7.08
C LEU A 103 -3.04 8.65 6.94
N ARG A 104 -3.65 9.72 6.42
CA ARG A 104 -3.01 11.01 6.20
C ARG A 104 -2.31 11.56 7.45
N PRO A 105 -2.96 11.62 8.64
CA PRO A 105 -2.34 12.18 9.84
C PRO A 105 -1.07 11.44 10.29
N PHE A 106 -0.94 10.15 9.95
CA PHE A 106 0.23 9.35 10.28
C PHE A 106 1.35 9.47 9.25
N ILE A 107 1.00 9.74 7.98
CA ILE A 107 1.96 9.82 6.87
C ILE A 107 2.55 11.23 6.76
N GLU A 108 1.76 12.28 6.98
CA GLU A 108 2.19 13.67 6.83
C GLU A 108 3.43 14.02 7.71
N PRO A 109 3.46 13.70 9.02
CA PRO A 109 4.61 14.01 9.88
C PRO A 109 5.91 13.33 9.40
N LEU A 110 5.81 12.09 8.92
CA LEU A 110 6.96 11.32 8.44
C LEU A 110 7.62 11.93 7.20
N LEU A 111 6.87 12.71 6.43
CA LEU A 111 7.35 13.37 5.22
C LEU A 111 7.85 14.77 5.47
N TYR A 112 7.09 15.57 6.24
CA TYR A 112 7.43 16.98 6.45
C TYR A 112 8.53 17.16 7.47
N GLU A 113 8.46 16.45 8.60
CA GLU A 113 9.42 16.60 9.69
C GLU A 113 10.67 15.77 9.43
N LYS A 114 10.49 14.49 9.09
CA LYS A 114 11.58 13.51 9.01
C LYS A 114 12.13 13.28 7.60
N ARG A 115 11.42 13.75 6.56
CA ARG A 115 11.80 13.61 5.13
C ARG A 115 12.22 12.18 4.75
N LEU A 116 11.46 11.20 5.22
CA LEU A 116 11.77 9.79 5.02
C LEU A 116 11.55 9.32 3.57
N SER A 117 12.33 8.30 3.17
CA SER A 117 12.11 7.56 1.93
C SER A 117 10.88 6.67 2.05
N LEU A 118 10.36 6.24 0.89
CA LEU A 118 9.19 5.36 0.84
C LEU A 118 9.38 4.05 1.65
N LYS A 119 10.59 3.48 1.64
CA LYS A 119 10.92 2.26 2.38
C LYS A 119 10.91 2.49 3.89
N GLU A 120 11.52 3.57 4.35
CA GLU A 120 11.52 3.94 5.77
C GLU A 120 10.10 4.23 6.27
N ILE A 121 9.28 4.93 5.46
CA ILE A 121 7.86 5.15 5.78
C ILE A 121 7.13 3.81 5.93
N THR A 122 7.33 2.87 4.99
CA THR A 122 6.68 1.56 5.09
C THR A 122 7.10 0.78 6.34
N PHE A 123 8.37 0.91 6.73
CA PHE A 123 8.89 0.29 7.95
C PHE A 123 8.23 0.88 9.20
N VAL A 124 8.16 2.22 9.30
CA VAL A 124 7.52 2.91 10.44
C VAL A 124 6.04 2.55 10.54
N LEU A 125 5.31 2.56 9.42
CA LEU A 125 3.88 2.19 9.39
C LEU A 125 3.66 0.73 9.81
N ASN A 126 4.56 -0.18 9.45
CA ASN A 126 4.49 -1.57 9.88
C ASN A 126 4.78 -1.75 11.38
N ARG A 127 5.69 -0.95 11.97
CA ARG A 127 5.88 -0.93 13.44
C ARG A 127 4.62 -0.45 14.16
N MET A 128 3.89 0.50 13.56
CA MET A 128 2.58 0.96 14.06
C MET A 128 1.41 0.09 13.58
N GLY A 129 1.68 -1.05 12.94
CA GLY A 129 0.69 -1.82 12.18
C GLY A 129 -0.51 -2.25 13.02
N GLN A 130 -0.33 -2.58 14.29
CA GLN A 130 -1.43 -2.94 15.20
C GLN A 130 -2.45 -1.81 15.38
N LYS A 131 -1.97 -0.57 15.53
CA LYS A 131 -2.81 0.63 15.67
C LYS A 131 -3.49 1.02 14.35
N LEU A 132 -2.80 0.79 13.24
CA LEU A 132 -3.27 1.20 11.91
C LEU A 132 -4.18 0.16 11.23
N ARG A 133 -4.15 -1.10 11.66
CA ARG A 133 -4.97 -2.19 11.10
C ARG A 133 -6.47 -1.87 11.08
N PRO A 134 -7.08 -1.35 12.17
CA PRO A 134 -8.50 -0.99 12.18
C PRO A 134 -8.87 0.11 11.16
N LEU A 135 -7.91 0.94 10.74
CA LEU A 135 -8.14 2.01 9.77
C LEU A 135 -8.23 1.49 8.33
N LEU A 136 -7.81 0.25 8.07
CA LEU A 136 -7.85 -0.39 6.76
C LEU A 136 -9.20 -1.07 6.52
N TYR A 137 -9.71 -0.98 5.30
CA TYR A 137 -10.89 -1.74 4.89
C TYR A 137 -10.61 -3.24 4.85
N LYS A 138 -9.46 -3.59 4.27
CA LYS A 138 -9.02 -4.98 4.09
C LYS A 138 -7.56 -5.10 4.53
N PRO A 139 -7.30 -5.21 5.84
CA PRO A 139 -5.95 -5.50 6.32
C PRO A 139 -5.52 -6.89 5.84
N ARG A 140 -4.23 -7.05 5.57
CA ARG A 140 -3.67 -8.37 5.29
C ARG A 140 -3.67 -9.20 6.58
N VAL A 141 -3.97 -10.49 6.46
CA VAL A 141 -3.80 -11.45 7.55
C VAL A 141 -2.29 -11.69 7.69
N GLY A 142 -1.69 -11.25 8.80
CA GLY A 142 -0.25 -11.40 9.08
C GLY A 142 0.60 -10.13 8.89
N LEU A 143 1.92 -10.32 8.88
CA LEU A 143 2.93 -9.28 8.66
C LEU A 143 3.60 -9.49 7.29
N PRO A 144 3.98 -8.42 6.57
CA PRO A 144 3.76 -7.00 6.88
C PRO A 144 2.33 -6.54 6.58
N VAL A 145 1.81 -5.63 7.42
CA VAL A 145 0.47 -5.03 7.24
C VAL A 145 0.43 -4.16 5.97
N PHE A 146 1.51 -3.42 5.74
CA PHE A 146 1.71 -2.54 4.61
C PHE A 146 2.85 -3.03 3.72
N THR A 147 2.57 -3.13 2.43
CA THR A 147 3.62 -3.29 1.42
C THR A 147 4.06 -1.95 0.86
N GLU A 148 5.27 -1.89 0.33
CA GLU A 148 5.77 -0.73 -0.39
C GLU A 148 4.79 -0.26 -1.49
N HIS A 149 4.24 -1.22 -2.22
CA HIS A 149 3.26 -0.96 -3.26
C HIS A 149 1.97 -0.31 -2.72
N LYS A 150 1.46 -0.78 -1.57
CA LYS A 150 0.26 -0.22 -0.94
C LYS A 150 0.51 1.20 -0.47
N VAL A 151 1.62 1.45 0.23
CA VAL A 151 1.98 2.80 0.71
C VAL A 151 2.14 3.76 -0.46
N ARG A 152 2.86 3.37 -1.52
CA ARG A 152 2.98 4.17 -2.74
C ARG A 152 1.62 4.50 -3.36
N ARG A 153 0.69 3.56 -3.38
CA ARG A 153 -0.68 3.77 -3.88
C ARG A 153 -1.48 4.75 -3.02
N LEU A 154 -1.36 4.68 -1.69
CA LEU A 154 -2.03 5.59 -0.75
C LEU A 154 -1.51 7.02 -0.94
N MET A 155 -0.18 7.19 -1.00
CA MET A 155 0.46 8.49 -1.15
C MET A 155 0.20 9.18 -2.49
N ARG A 156 -0.04 8.40 -3.56
CA ARG A 156 -0.46 8.95 -4.86
C ARG A 156 -1.89 9.50 -4.85
N ARG A 157 -2.72 9.07 -3.89
CA ARG A 157 -4.13 9.46 -3.76
C ARG A 157 -4.31 10.58 -2.75
N ALA A 158 -3.61 10.51 -1.62
CA ALA A 158 -3.67 11.53 -0.60
C ALA A 158 -3.18 12.89 -1.14
N LYS A 159 -3.83 13.96 -0.64
CA LYS A 159 -3.44 15.35 -0.85
C LYS A 159 -3.27 16.01 0.51
N ASN A 160 -2.31 16.94 0.61
CA ASN A 160 -2.12 17.75 1.81
C ASN A 160 -3.19 18.84 1.94
N SER A 161 -3.11 19.60 3.02
CA SER A 161 -3.84 20.86 3.22
C SER A 161 -3.74 21.82 2.03
N ARG A 162 -2.58 21.88 1.36
CA ARG A 162 -2.34 22.72 0.16
C ARG A 162 -2.91 22.12 -1.14
N GLY A 163 -3.61 20.99 -1.09
CA GLY A 163 -4.13 20.30 -2.27
C GLY A 163 -3.10 19.56 -3.14
N ILE A 164 -1.81 19.61 -2.77
CA ILE A 164 -0.71 18.94 -3.49
C ILE A 164 -0.65 17.46 -3.08
N ARG A 165 -0.37 16.57 -4.05
CA ARG A 165 -0.22 15.14 -3.79
C ARG A 165 1.02 14.85 -2.95
N ILE A 166 0.81 14.04 -1.90
CA ILE A 166 1.82 13.75 -0.87
C ILE A 166 3.06 13.05 -1.46
N ASN A 167 2.88 12.18 -2.46
CA ASN A 167 3.98 11.47 -3.13
C ASN A 167 5.08 12.38 -3.71
N ARG A 168 4.82 13.67 -3.95
CA ARG A 168 5.83 14.60 -4.46
C ARG A 168 6.87 15.01 -3.41
N TYR A 169 6.57 14.83 -2.13
CA TYR A 169 7.45 15.18 -1.02
C TYR A 169 8.33 14.01 -0.55
N VAL A 170 8.19 12.85 -1.19
CA VAL A 170 8.97 11.66 -0.84
C VAL A 170 10.41 11.84 -1.26
N ARG A 171 11.33 11.57 -0.33
CA ARG A 171 12.77 11.55 -0.64
C ARG A 171 13.06 10.47 -1.70
N PRO A 172 13.71 10.81 -2.82
CA PRO A 172 14.09 9.82 -3.82
C PRO A 172 15.04 8.78 -3.19
N GLN A 173 14.92 7.52 -3.64
CA GLN A 173 15.73 6.43 -3.10
C GLN A 173 17.21 6.56 -3.47
N LYS A 174 17.50 7.05 -4.69
CA LYS A 174 18.86 7.29 -5.16
C LYS A 174 19.22 8.74 -4.83
N LEU A 175 19.98 8.91 -3.76
CA LEU A 175 20.60 10.19 -3.42
C LEU A 175 21.91 10.34 -4.22
N PRO A 176 22.34 11.57 -4.54
CA PRO A 176 23.65 11.79 -5.16
C PRO A 176 24.76 11.28 -4.23
N ALA A 177 25.85 10.79 -4.82
CA ALA A 177 27.03 10.40 -4.07
C ALA A 177 27.46 11.61 -3.21
N ASN A 178 27.60 11.41 -1.90
CA ASN A 178 27.93 12.42 -0.87
C ASN A 178 26.75 13.25 -0.31
N ALA A 179 25.50 12.97 -0.64
CA ALA A 179 24.38 13.60 0.08
C ALA A 179 24.22 13.01 1.49
N PRO A 180 23.76 13.78 2.49
CA PRO A 180 23.45 13.24 3.81
C PRO A 180 22.41 12.10 3.71
N GLY A 181 22.79 10.91 4.19
CA GLY A 181 21.98 9.69 4.14
C GLY A 181 22.01 8.93 2.82
N ALA A 182 22.85 9.34 1.86
CA ALA A 182 23.14 8.52 0.67
C ALA A 182 23.87 7.23 1.07
N PRO A 183 23.63 6.10 0.39
CA PRO A 183 24.47 4.93 0.53
C PRO A 183 25.92 5.30 0.19
N TYR A 184 26.88 4.85 0.99
CA TYR A 184 28.30 5.06 0.70
C TYR A 184 28.63 4.55 -0.71
N PRO A 185 29.38 5.32 -1.53
CA PRO A 185 29.82 4.87 -2.84
C PRO A 185 30.73 3.65 -2.66
N LYS A 186 30.47 2.58 -3.43
CA LYS A 186 31.37 1.42 -3.52
C LYS A 186 32.33 1.61 -4.70
N PRO A 187 33.62 1.25 -4.58
CA PRO A 187 34.37 0.91 -3.37
C PRO A 187 34.82 2.18 -2.61
N MET A 188 34.66 2.20 -1.28
CA MET A 188 35.35 3.20 -0.45
C MET A 188 36.84 2.90 -0.51
N LYS A 189 37.68 3.86 -0.93
CA LYS A 189 39.10 3.80 -0.59
C LYS A 189 39.19 3.82 0.93
N ASP A 190 40.09 3.02 1.49
CA ASP A 190 40.30 2.92 2.93
C ASP A 190 40.64 4.31 3.51
N VAL A 191 39.62 5.01 4.00
CA VAL A 191 39.80 6.25 4.76
C VAL A 191 40.04 5.80 6.19
N TYR A 192 41.31 5.55 6.51
CA TYR A 192 41.73 5.40 7.90
C TYR A 192 41.51 6.74 8.59
N ALA A 193 40.79 6.72 9.71
CA ALA A 193 40.77 7.87 10.59
C ALA A 193 42.22 8.04 11.11
N GLU A 194 42.87 9.13 10.73
CA GLU A 194 44.13 9.53 11.34
C GLU A 194 43.86 9.75 12.83
N VAL A 195 44.18 8.74 13.64
CA VAL A 195 44.18 8.87 15.09
C VAL A 195 45.34 9.81 15.39
N PRO A 196 45.11 10.99 15.99
CA PRO A 196 46.20 11.84 16.41
C PRO A 196 47.05 11.04 17.39
N SER A 197 48.28 10.70 16.97
CA SER A 197 49.25 10.04 17.85
C SER A 197 49.48 10.98 19.02
N GLU A 198 49.02 10.59 20.20
CA GLU A 198 49.28 11.34 21.43
C GLU A 198 50.79 11.56 21.55
N THR A 199 51.15 12.83 21.48
CA THR A 199 52.46 13.39 21.78
C THR A 199 53.11 12.65 22.95
N GLN A 200 54.17 11.90 22.66
CA GLN A 200 55.13 11.46 23.68
C GLN A 200 55.79 12.72 24.26
N GLY A 201 55.32 13.13 25.45
CA GLY A 201 55.96 14.16 26.25
C GLY A 201 57.30 13.64 26.77
N HIS A 202 58.36 14.37 26.42
CA HIS A 202 59.71 14.26 26.95
C HIS A 202 59.79 14.54 28.45
#